data_AF-A0A7K1L6T3-F1
#
_entry.id   AF-A0A7K1L6T3-F1
#
_cell.length_a   1.000
_cell.length_b   1.000
_cell.length_c   1.000
_cell.angle_alpha   90.00
_cell.angle_beta   90.00
_cell.angle_gamma   90.00
#
_symmetry.space_group_name_H-M   'P 1'
#
loop_
_entity.id
_entity.type
_entity.pdbx_description
1 polymer ?
#
loop_
_entity_poly.entity_id
_entity_poly.type
_entity_poly.pdbx_seq_one_letter_code
_entity_poly.pdbx_strand_id
1 'polypeptide(L)'
;MSHAMLHQFLVSDLVVPVGLAQEPGQECLTRFGARLGDATRLAPDLIVFRKEQVEGDLPCIAGAPVLAVEVVSPVSRAADLGAKRDLYARAGVPAYWVVDADDAAEPELVVHALSADGRYAAERVPWGGSLRLTRPFAIDLAPQEIFRPPRRVTPRRRAAMPDVIAQENGPDLPPAGEPVLLDVFDRRWPTGAEKTELWDGCPVFYGIWDERDVRAAQSVYPGRVVRLDQAPGEPGTMTVLPAPEPAPQAAGGTDAAT
;
A
#
# COMPACT_ATOMS: atom_id res chain seq x y z
N MET A 1 12.43 -11.74 16.41
CA MET A 1 11.00 -11.40 16.19
C MET A 1 10.81 -11.44 14.68
N SER A 2 9.72 -11.99 14.14
CA SER A 2 9.52 -11.91 12.67
C SER A 2 9.25 -10.46 12.26
N HIS A 3 9.62 -10.08 11.03
CA HIS A 3 9.30 -8.74 10.50
C HIS A 3 7.80 -8.44 10.57
N ALA A 4 6.94 -9.43 10.31
CA ALA A 4 5.49 -9.30 10.45
C ALA A 4 5.05 -8.97 11.89
N MET A 5 5.69 -9.53 12.92
CA MET A 5 5.37 -9.18 14.32
C MET A 5 5.90 -7.80 14.70
N LEU A 6 7.12 -7.46 14.27
CA LEU A 6 7.69 -6.13 14.50
C LEU A 6 6.81 -5.05 13.88
N HIS A 7 6.40 -5.24 12.62
CA HIS A 7 5.47 -4.38 11.92
C HIS A 7 4.19 -4.14 12.73
N GLN A 8 3.51 -5.21 13.19
CA GLN A 8 2.27 -5.04 13.95
C GLN A 8 2.47 -4.33 15.29
N PHE A 9 3.62 -4.49 15.95
CA PHE A 9 3.93 -3.71 17.15
C PHE A 9 4.14 -2.23 16.85
N LEU A 10 4.92 -1.90 15.81
CA LEU A 10 5.15 -0.51 15.42
C LEU A 10 3.86 0.20 15.03
N VAL A 11 2.97 -0.47 14.27
CA VAL A 11 1.63 0.06 13.97
C VAL A 11 0.85 0.30 15.26
N SER A 12 0.84 -0.68 16.17
CA SER A 12 0.07 -0.58 17.43
C SER A 12 0.58 0.54 18.34
N ASP A 13 1.90 0.73 18.40
CA ASP A 13 2.55 1.78 19.20
C ASP A 13 2.17 3.19 18.71
N LEU A 14 1.81 3.36 17.44
CA LEU A 14 1.31 4.63 16.89
C LEU A 14 -0.18 4.89 17.14
N VAL A 15 -1.00 3.87 17.30
CA VAL A 15 -2.47 4.03 17.40
C VAL A 15 -2.86 4.99 18.53
N VAL A 16 -2.27 4.84 19.72
CA VAL A 16 -2.60 5.66 20.88
C VAL A 16 -2.15 7.12 20.72
N PRO A 17 -0.86 7.43 20.46
CA PRO A 17 -0.43 8.83 20.33
C PRO A 17 -1.13 9.55 19.18
N VAL A 18 -1.33 8.88 18.03
CA VAL A 18 -2.08 9.45 16.91
C VAL A 18 -3.55 9.65 17.28
N GLY A 19 -4.18 8.65 17.90
CA GLY A 19 -5.59 8.69 18.34
C GLY A 19 -5.88 9.78 19.36
N LEU A 20 -4.94 10.07 20.27
CA LEU A 20 -5.08 11.17 21.24
C LEU A 20 -4.87 12.55 20.63
N ALA A 21 -4.12 12.64 19.53
CA ALA A 21 -3.82 13.90 18.87
C ALA A 21 -4.90 14.35 17.87
N GLN A 22 -5.90 13.51 17.59
CA GLN A 22 -6.94 13.79 16.61
C GLN A 22 -7.80 15.01 16.98
N GLU A 23 -8.24 15.73 15.95
CA GLU A 23 -9.22 16.81 16.11
C GLU A 23 -10.66 16.27 16.12
N PRO A 24 -11.63 17.01 16.70
CA PRO A 24 -13.04 16.64 16.61
C PRO A 24 -13.50 16.38 15.17
N GLY A 25 -14.22 15.28 14.96
CA GLY A 25 -14.68 14.84 13.64
C GLY A 25 -13.68 13.96 12.88
N GLN A 26 -12.47 13.77 13.39
CA GLN A 26 -11.51 12.80 12.85
C GLN A 26 -11.68 11.42 13.48
N GLU A 27 -11.23 10.39 12.76
CA GLU A 27 -11.18 9.00 13.22
C GLU A 27 -9.90 8.32 12.72
N CYS A 28 -9.34 7.44 13.55
CA CYS A 28 -8.06 6.77 13.34
C CYS A 28 -8.29 5.27 13.35
N LEU A 29 -7.94 4.59 12.26
CA LEU A 29 -8.14 3.14 12.10
C LEU A 29 -6.88 2.48 11.54
N THR A 30 -6.73 1.20 11.83
CA THR A 30 -5.75 0.31 11.18
C THR A 30 -6.47 -0.59 10.18
N ARG A 31 -5.75 -1.08 9.16
CA ARG A 31 -6.31 -1.95 8.10
C ARG A 31 -7.55 -1.36 7.41
N PHE A 32 -7.54 -0.06 7.17
CA PHE A 32 -8.64 0.68 6.53
C PHE A 32 -8.11 1.43 5.30
N GLY A 33 -8.85 1.39 4.19
CA GLY A 33 -8.39 1.90 2.90
C GLY A 33 -8.80 3.35 2.61
N ALA A 34 -8.21 3.91 1.56
CA ALA A 34 -8.61 5.17 0.95
C ALA A 34 -8.77 5.01 -0.57
N ARG A 35 -9.97 5.31 -1.06
CA ARG A 35 -10.27 5.42 -2.50
C ARG A 35 -9.87 6.81 -2.97
N LEU A 36 -8.69 6.91 -3.58
CA LEU A 36 -8.10 8.17 -4.05
C LEU A 36 -8.57 8.54 -5.47
N GLY A 37 -9.30 7.64 -6.12
CA GLY A 37 -9.96 7.82 -7.41
C GLY A 37 -10.63 6.52 -7.85
N ASP A 38 -11.29 6.50 -9.01
CA ASP A 38 -12.02 5.32 -9.50
C ASP A 38 -11.13 4.10 -9.79
N ALA A 39 -9.84 4.35 -10.02
CA ALA A 39 -8.84 3.34 -10.33
C ALA A 39 -7.70 3.28 -9.31
N THR A 40 -7.82 3.98 -8.17
CA THR A 40 -6.75 4.03 -7.16
C THR A 40 -7.32 3.85 -5.75
N ARG A 41 -6.90 2.77 -5.09
CA ARG A 41 -7.17 2.48 -3.68
C ARG A 41 -5.88 2.06 -2.99
N LEU A 42 -5.51 2.80 -1.96
CA LEU A 42 -4.39 2.46 -1.08
C LEU A 42 -4.91 2.02 0.28
N ALA A 43 -4.14 1.18 0.96
CA ALA A 43 -4.49 0.60 2.25
C ALA A 43 -3.41 0.93 3.29
N PRO A 44 -3.30 2.18 3.76
CA PRO A 44 -2.31 2.53 4.79
C PRO A 44 -2.43 1.67 6.05
N ASP A 45 -1.30 1.46 6.72
CA ASP A 45 -1.27 0.62 7.93
C ASP A 45 -1.97 1.31 9.11
N LEU A 46 -1.89 2.65 9.16
CA LEU A 46 -2.69 3.51 10.01
C LEU A 46 -3.19 4.72 9.19
N ILE A 47 -4.46 5.05 9.33
CA ILE A 47 -5.10 6.17 8.63
C ILE A 47 -5.82 7.08 9.60
N VAL A 48 -5.70 8.39 9.40
CA VAL A 48 -6.58 9.38 10.03
C VAL A 48 -7.40 10.04 8.94
N PHE A 49 -8.70 10.12 9.14
CA PHE A 49 -9.65 10.66 8.16
C PHE A 49 -10.77 11.42 8.86
N ARG A 50 -11.54 12.20 8.09
CA ARG A 50 -12.75 12.85 8.60
C ARG A 50 -13.92 11.88 8.49
N LYS A 51 -14.75 11.77 9.52
CA LYS A 51 -15.85 10.78 9.60
C LYS A 51 -16.82 10.85 8.43
N GLU A 52 -16.99 12.03 7.84
CA GLU A 52 -17.86 12.26 6.68
C GLU A 52 -17.33 11.63 5.39
N GLN A 53 -16.07 11.18 5.36
CA GLN A 53 -15.47 10.49 4.21
C GLN A 53 -15.81 9.00 4.14
N VAL A 54 -16.43 8.44 5.17
CA VAL A 54 -16.84 7.03 5.17
C VAL A 54 -18.04 6.87 4.24
N GLU A 55 -17.89 6.06 3.20
CA GLU A 55 -18.94 5.77 2.22
C GLU A 55 -19.36 4.29 2.28
N GLY A 56 -20.64 4.05 2.57
CA GLY A 56 -21.21 2.69 2.60
C GLY A 56 -20.57 1.78 3.66
N ASP A 57 -20.61 0.48 3.39
CA ASP A 57 -20.14 -0.55 4.33
C ASP A 57 -18.73 -1.07 3.98
N LEU A 58 -18.05 -0.49 3.00
CA LEU A 58 -16.70 -0.89 2.63
C LEU A 58 -15.70 -0.38 3.66
N PRO A 59 -14.62 -1.14 3.97
CA PRO A 59 -13.57 -0.70 4.87
C PRO A 59 -12.63 0.30 4.18
N CYS A 60 -13.19 1.37 3.60
CA CYS A 60 -12.45 2.45 2.98
C CYS A 60 -13.20 3.79 3.03
N ILE A 61 -12.43 4.87 3.06
CA ILE A 61 -12.95 6.22 2.85
C ILE A 61 -12.92 6.61 1.37
N ALA A 62 -13.69 7.63 1.00
CA ALA A 62 -13.54 8.35 -0.26
C ALA A 62 -12.62 9.58 -0.14
N GLY A 63 -11.73 9.73 -1.12
CA GLY A 63 -10.79 10.83 -1.23
C GLY A 63 -9.58 10.74 -0.30
N ALA A 64 -8.83 11.84 -0.25
CA ALA A 64 -7.60 11.96 0.52
C ALA A 64 -7.85 11.89 2.03
N PRO A 65 -7.19 10.98 2.79
CA PRO A 65 -7.20 11.05 4.24
C PRO A 65 -6.52 12.31 4.77
N VAL A 66 -6.69 12.57 6.06
CA VAL A 66 -5.97 13.61 6.80
C VAL A 66 -4.50 13.19 7.03
N LEU A 67 -4.27 11.91 7.29
CA LEU A 67 -2.95 11.31 7.44
C LEU A 67 -2.98 9.87 6.93
N ALA A 68 -1.99 9.49 6.13
CA ALA A 68 -1.67 8.10 5.82
C ALA A 68 -0.32 7.75 6.46
N VAL A 69 -0.25 6.63 7.17
CA VAL A 69 1.00 6.12 7.75
C VAL A 69 1.28 4.73 7.21
N GLU A 70 2.53 4.51 6.79
CA GLU A 70 3.03 3.18 6.41
C GLU A 70 4.15 2.78 7.36
N VAL A 71 4.14 1.53 7.77
CA VAL A 71 5.21 0.91 8.53
C VAL A 71 5.93 -0.03 7.58
N VAL A 72 7.16 0.33 7.23
CA VAL A 72 7.93 -0.40 6.23
C VAL A 72 8.14 -1.84 6.66
N SER A 73 7.87 -2.75 5.74
CA SER A 73 8.17 -4.18 5.84
C SER A 73 9.03 -4.62 4.67
N PRO A 74 9.67 -5.81 4.72
CA PRO A 74 10.40 -6.34 3.58
C PRO A 74 9.56 -6.38 2.28
N VAL A 75 8.26 -6.73 2.38
CA VAL A 75 7.38 -6.82 1.20
C VAL A 75 6.93 -5.46 0.66
N SER A 76 6.89 -4.42 1.50
CA SER A 76 6.30 -3.12 1.13
C SER A 76 7.33 -2.00 0.96
N ARG A 77 8.60 -2.23 1.32
CA ARG A 77 9.67 -1.21 1.32
C ARG A 77 9.76 -0.40 0.04
N ALA A 78 9.83 -1.07 -1.12
CA ALA A 78 9.95 -0.37 -2.40
C ALA A 78 8.71 0.50 -2.70
N ALA A 79 7.52 0.00 -2.36
CA ALA A 79 6.26 0.70 -2.55
C ALA A 79 6.12 1.91 -1.63
N ASP A 80 6.33 1.73 -0.32
CA ASP A 80 6.11 2.76 0.70
C ASP A 80 7.14 3.91 0.58
N LEU A 81 8.39 3.59 0.22
CA LEU A 81 9.44 4.61 0.01
C LEU A 81 9.40 5.28 -1.37
N GLY A 82 8.62 4.71 -2.30
CA GLY A 82 8.56 5.12 -3.70
C GLY A 82 7.14 5.42 -4.17
N ALA A 83 6.54 4.46 -4.87
CA ALA A 83 5.30 4.66 -5.63
C ALA A 83 4.13 5.20 -4.80
N LYS A 84 3.95 4.72 -3.56
CA LYS A 84 2.83 5.15 -2.70
C LYS A 84 2.94 6.60 -2.27
N ARG A 85 4.14 7.07 -1.96
CA ARG A 85 4.40 8.48 -1.69
C ARG A 85 3.90 9.34 -2.86
N ASP A 86 4.22 8.92 -4.09
CA ASP A 86 3.83 9.69 -5.29
C ASP A 86 2.32 9.61 -5.55
N LEU A 87 1.67 8.47 -5.27
CA LEU A 87 0.22 8.30 -5.35
C LEU A 87 -0.52 9.18 -4.32
N TYR A 88 -0.07 9.18 -3.06
CA TYR A 88 -0.63 10.03 -2.01
C TYR A 88 -0.46 11.53 -2.32
N ALA A 89 0.71 11.93 -2.84
CA ALA A 89 0.97 13.31 -3.24
C ALA A 89 0.00 13.75 -4.36
N ARG A 90 -0.14 12.94 -5.41
CA ARG A 90 -1.07 13.22 -6.52
C ARG A 90 -2.52 13.32 -6.07
N ALA A 91 -2.90 12.51 -5.08
CA ALA A 91 -4.25 12.54 -4.51
C ALA A 91 -4.48 13.71 -3.53
N GLY A 92 -3.45 14.51 -3.22
CA GLY A 92 -3.58 15.65 -2.33
C GLY A 92 -3.62 15.29 -0.84
N VAL A 93 -3.07 14.14 -0.44
CA VAL A 93 -3.00 13.75 0.98
C VAL A 93 -2.04 14.70 1.71
N PRO A 94 -2.49 15.47 2.71
CA PRO A 94 -1.69 16.55 3.28
C PRO A 94 -0.51 16.05 4.13
N ALA A 95 -0.62 14.85 4.70
CA ALA A 95 0.42 14.25 5.51
C ALA A 95 0.59 12.76 5.20
N TYR A 96 1.83 12.35 4.97
CA TYR A 96 2.23 10.97 4.72
C TYR A 96 3.41 10.63 5.62
N TRP A 97 3.26 9.67 6.54
CA TRP A 97 4.35 9.29 7.44
C TRP A 97 4.83 7.89 7.14
N VAL A 98 6.14 7.69 7.22
CA VAL A 98 6.77 6.39 7.06
C VAL A 98 7.54 6.06 8.33
N VAL A 99 7.28 4.88 8.90
CA VAL A 99 8.12 4.30 9.94
C VAL A 99 9.03 3.29 9.27
N ASP A 100 10.33 3.53 9.29
CA ASP A 100 11.33 2.58 8.82
C ASP A 100 12.13 2.06 10.01
N ALA A 101 12.05 0.75 10.26
CA ALA A 101 12.79 0.11 11.35
C ALA A 101 14.01 -0.67 10.88
N ASP A 102 14.15 -0.87 9.55
CA ASP A 102 15.14 -1.73 8.87
C ASP A 102 15.58 -2.96 9.71
N ASP A 103 16.78 -3.47 9.49
CA ASP A 103 17.43 -4.46 10.37
C ASP A 103 17.96 -3.84 11.69
N ALA A 104 17.80 -2.53 11.89
CA ALA A 104 18.47 -1.76 12.95
C ALA A 104 17.81 -1.84 14.34
N ALA A 105 16.65 -2.48 14.47
CA ALA A 105 15.82 -2.57 15.68
C ALA A 105 15.29 -1.23 16.24
N GLU A 106 15.90 -0.10 15.89
CA GLU A 106 15.50 1.26 16.26
C GLU A 106 14.73 1.92 15.10
N PRO A 107 13.43 2.19 15.26
CA PRO A 107 12.62 2.84 14.23
C PRO A 107 12.94 4.32 14.06
N GLU A 108 12.98 4.75 12.80
CA GLU A 108 13.00 6.14 12.37
C GLU A 108 11.63 6.53 11.80
N LEU A 109 11.19 7.76 12.09
CA LEU A 109 10.02 8.37 11.49
C LEU A 109 10.44 9.32 10.36
N VAL A 110 9.86 9.17 9.17
CA VAL A 110 9.95 10.15 8.09
C VAL A 110 8.59 10.79 7.90
N VAL A 111 8.52 12.10 8.14
CA VAL A 111 7.31 12.90 8.04
C VAL A 111 7.30 13.63 6.72
N HIS A 112 6.35 13.29 5.85
CA HIS A 112 6.11 14.01 4.61
C HIS A 112 4.91 14.94 4.76
N ALA A 113 5.12 16.25 4.51
CA ALA A 113 4.09 17.27 4.50
C ALA A 113 3.89 17.80 3.07
N LEU A 114 2.64 17.78 2.58
CA LEU A 114 2.34 18.20 1.23
C LEU A 114 2.45 19.73 1.12
N SER A 115 3.28 20.18 0.19
CA SER A 115 3.50 21.58 -0.12
C SER A 115 2.46 22.09 -1.13
N ALA A 116 2.31 23.42 -1.22
CA ALA A 116 1.42 24.07 -2.19
C ALA A 116 1.78 23.77 -3.66
N ASP A 117 3.01 23.33 -3.94
CA ASP A 117 3.45 22.91 -5.28
C ASP A 117 3.08 21.45 -5.62
N GLY A 118 2.36 20.76 -4.72
CA GLY A 118 1.94 19.37 -4.92
C GLY A 118 3.05 18.34 -4.66
N ARG A 119 4.17 18.74 -4.04
CA ARG A 119 5.26 17.81 -3.65
C ARG A 119 5.36 17.67 -2.15
N TYR A 120 5.91 16.55 -1.70
CA TYR A 120 6.21 16.36 -0.28
C TYR A 120 7.55 16.97 0.11
N ALA A 121 7.55 17.78 1.16
CA ALA A 121 8.74 18.07 1.95
C ALA A 121 8.89 17.00 3.04
N ALA A 122 10.10 16.50 3.27
CA ALA A 122 10.36 15.40 4.20
C ALA A 122 11.24 15.85 5.37
N GLU A 123 10.86 15.47 6.58
CA GLU A 123 11.66 15.61 7.79
C GLU A 123 11.89 14.23 8.43
N ARG A 124 13.14 13.92 8.75
CA ARG A 124 13.50 12.65 9.39
C ARG A 124 13.66 12.85 10.88
N VAL A 125 13.05 11.98 11.66
CA VAL A 125 13.14 11.93 13.12
C VAL A 125 13.80 10.60 13.49
N PRO A 126 15.13 10.57 13.63
CA PRO A 126 15.85 9.37 14.03
C PRO A 126 15.54 9.00 15.48
N TRP A 127 15.94 7.80 15.88
CA TRP A 127 15.92 7.40 17.28
C TRP A 127 16.69 8.40 18.15
N GLY A 128 16.11 8.79 19.30
CA GLY A 128 16.64 9.87 20.16
C GLY A 128 16.30 11.29 19.70
N GLY A 129 15.79 11.47 18.47
CA GLY A 129 15.29 12.74 17.96
C GLY A 129 13.86 13.05 18.39
N SER A 130 13.45 14.30 18.18
CA SER A 130 12.06 14.72 18.35
C SER A 130 11.66 15.80 17.34
N LEU A 131 10.37 15.81 16.97
CA LEU A 131 9.78 16.81 16.09
C LEU A 131 8.37 17.15 16.58
N ARG A 132 8.12 18.44 16.86
CA ARG A 132 6.77 18.95 17.14
C ARG A 132 6.09 19.29 15.82
N LEU A 133 4.97 18.63 15.55
CA LEU A 133 4.08 18.99 14.45
C LEU A 133 2.90 19.80 14.96
N THR A 134 2.39 20.70 14.10
CA THR A 134 1.13 21.42 14.31
C THR A 134 0.08 21.06 13.26
N ARG A 135 0.47 20.29 12.24
CA ARG A 135 -0.39 19.80 11.17
C ARG A 135 -0.06 18.32 10.89
N PRO A 136 -1.05 17.49 10.54
CA PRO A 136 -2.47 17.84 10.44
C PRO A 136 -3.15 18.10 11.79
N PHE A 137 -2.48 17.78 12.89
CA PHE A 137 -2.86 18.10 14.25
C PHE A 137 -1.59 18.29 15.10
N ALA A 138 -1.75 18.79 16.32
CA ALA A 138 -0.63 19.00 17.23
C ALA A 138 -0.16 17.66 17.84
N ILE A 139 1.09 17.28 17.58
CA ILE A 139 1.69 16.06 18.13
C ILE A 139 3.20 16.22 18.30
N ASP A 140 3.75 15.62 19.35
CA ASP A 140 5.19 15.41 19.49
C ASP A 140 5.56 14.03 18.95
N LEU A 141 6.42 14.00 17.95
CA LEU A 141 6.99 12.77 17.42
C LEU A 141 8.38 12.59 18.00
N ALA A 142 8.52 11.66 18.95
CA ALA A 142 9.80 11.20 19.47
C ALA A 142 9.81 9.66 19.40
N PRO A 143 10.51 9.04 18.43
CA PRO A 143 10.48 7.59 18.24
C PRO A 143 10.75 6.77 19.52
N GLN A 144 11.68 7.23 20.36
CA GLN A 144 12.04 6.58 21.63
C GLN A 144 10.93 6.58 22.69
N GLU A 145 9.97 7.52 22.58
CA GLU A 145 8.83 7.63 23.50
C GLU A 145 7.60 6.92 22.95
N ILE A 146 7.47 6.85 21.62
CA ILE A 146 6.36 6.20 20.90
C ILE A 146 6.58 4.69 20.84
N PHE A 147 7.72 4.26 20.32
CA PHE A 147 7.97 2.87 20.02
C PHE A 147 8.67 2.18 21.18
N ARG A 148 8.12 1.04 21.59
CA ARG A 148 8.74 0.23 22.64
C ARG A 148 9.90 -0.56 22.03
N PRO A 149 11.04 -0.67 22.72
CA PRO A 149 12.10 -1.57 22.28
C PRO A 149 11.53 -3.00 22.22
N PRO A 150 11.81 -3.76 21.14
CA PRO A 150 11.17 -5.04 20.90
C PRO A 150 11.45 -6.01 22.06
N ARG A 151 10.40 -6.39 22.80
CA ARG A 151 10.50 -7.45 23.81
C ARG A 151 10.88 -8.75 23.10
N ARG A 152 11.94 -9.44 23.57
CA ARG A 152 12.26 -10.81 23.11
C ARG A 152 11.12 -11.75 23.51
N VAL A 153 10.18 -11.97 22.61
CA VAL A 153 9.16 -13.02 22.76
C VAL A 153 9.64 -14.23 21.98
N THR A 154 9.85 -15.35 22.69
CA THR A 154 10.17 -16.64 22.07
C THR A 154 8.93 -17.14 21.31
N PRO A 155 9.02 -17.41 20.00
CA PRO A 155 7.86 -17.86 19.26
C PRO A 155 7.44 -19.26 19.72
N ARG A 156 6.17 -19.44 20.09
CA ARG A 156 5.56 -20.77 20.13
C ARG A 156 5.28 -21.20 18.69
N ARG A 157 5.72 -22.41 18.35
CA ARG A 157 5.54 -23.04 17.04
C ARG A 157 4.06 -22.95 16.62
N ARG A 158 3.77 -22.32 15.48
CA ARG A 158 2.41 -22.30 14.89
C ARG A 158 2.06 -23.70 14.37
N ALA A 159 0.83 -24.14 14.62
CA ALA A 159 0.27 -25.31 13.96
C ALA A 159 0.00 -24.98 12.49
N ALA A 160 0.25 -25.94 11.60
CA ALA A 160 -0.05 -25.80 10.17
C ALA A 160 -1.55 -25.62 9.95
N MET A 161 -1.93 -24.63 9.14
CA MET A 161 -3.29 -24.51 8.63
C MET A 161 -3.44 -25.44 7.42
N PRO A 162 -4.56 -26.16 7.29
CA PRO A 162 -4.80 -27.00 6.12
C PRO A 162 -5.08 -26.13 4.88
N ASP A 163 -4.66 -26.64 3.72
CA ASP A 163 -4.96 -26.06 2.41
C ASP A 163 -6.47 -25.95 2.21
N VAL A 164 -6.96 -24.72 2.05
CA VAL A 164 -8.33 -24.46 1.61
C VAL A 164 -8.29 -24.26 0.10
N ILE A 165 -8.78 -25.24 -0.65
CA ILE A 165 -9.00 -25.12 -2.09
C ILE A 165 -10.21 -24.21 -2.30
N ALA A 166 -9.98 -23.00 -2.80
CA ALA A 166 -11.03 -22.10 -3.24
C ALA A 166 -11.61 -22.61 -4.57
N GLN A 167 -12.94 -22.74 -4.65
CA GLN A 167 -13.67 -23.13 -5.85
C GLN A 167 -13.57 -22.08 -6.96
N GLU A 168 -13.43 -22.58 -8.18
CA GLU A 168 -13.40 -21.83 -9.44
C GLU A 168 -14.72 -21.13 -9.73
N ASN A 169 -14.69 -19.79 -9.77
CA ASN A 169 -15.58 -18.96 -10.57
C ASN A 169 -14.75 -17.79 -11.09
N GLY A 170 -14.34 -17.84 -12.35
CA GLY A 170 -13.57 -16.76 -12.98
C GLY A 170 -14.45 -15.53 -13.23
N PRO A 171 -14.03 -14.31 -12.84
CA PRO A 171 -14.86 -13.12 -12.97
C PRO A 171 -14.80 -12.51 -14.38
N ASP A 172 -15.86 -11.80 -14.77
CA ASP A 172 -15.97 -10.97 -15.98
C ASP A 172 -14.96 -9.80 -15.95
N LEU A 173 -13.71 -10.05 -16.31
CA LEU A 173 -12.65 -9.04 -16.33
C LEU A 173 -12.90 -8.03 -17.46
N PRO A 174 -12.57 -6.73 -17.24
CA PRO A 174 -12.49 -5.80 -18.34
C PRO A 174 -11.43 -6.28 -19.35
N PRO A 175 -11.56 -5.94 -20.64
CA PRO A 175 -10.60 -6.29 -21.68
C PRO A 175 -9.16 -5.99 -21.25
N ALA A 176 -8.20 -6.78 -21.73
CA ALA A 176 -6.81 -6.70 -21.26
C ALA A 176 -6.15 -5.32 -21.47
N GLY A 177 -6.64 -4.54 -22.44
CA GLY A 177 -6.19 -3.16 -22.71
C GLY A 177 -6.84 -2.08 -21.84
N GLU A 178 -7.85 -2.40 -21.04
CA GLU A 178 -8.57 -1.42 -20.20
C GLU A 178 -8.07 -1.44 -18.74
N PRO A 179 -8.17 -0.34 -17.97
CA PRO A 179 -7.83 -0.34 -16.55
C PRO A 179 -8.82 -1.19 -15.74
N VAL A 180 -8.35 -1.77 -14.62
CA VAL A 180 -9.26 -2.40 -13.64
C VAL A 180 -9.82 -1.30 -12.75
N LEU A 181 -11.14 -1.13 -12.73
CA LEU A 181 -11.81 -0.20 -11.82
C LEU A 181 -11.98 -0.81 -10.42
N LEU A 182 -12.21 0.05 -9.43
CA LEU A 182 -12.22 -0.38 -8.03
C LEU A 182 -13.35 -1.38 -7.69
N ASP A 183 -14.55 -1.15 -8.20
CA ASP A 183 -15.74 -2.00 -8.02
C ASP A 183 -15.51 -3.45 -8.47
N VAL A 184 -14.70 -3.57 -9.51
CA VAL A 184 -14.28 -4.81 -10.16
C VAL A 184 -13.12 -5.47 -9.38
N PHE A 185 -12.20 -4.69 -8.82
CA PHE A 185 -11.04 -5.16 -8.03
C PHE A 185 -11.44 -5.78 -6.69
N ASP A 186 -12.37 -5.14 -5.95
CA ASP A 186 -12.76 -5.54 -4.59
C ASP A 186 -13.37 -6.96 -4.50
N ARG A 187 -13.71 -7.57 -5.64
CA ARG A 187 -14.33 -8.89 -5.72
C ARG A 187 -13.36 -10.02 -6.13
N ARG A 188 -12.04 -9.79 -6.11
CA ARG A 188 -11.06 -10.67 -6.80
C ARG A 188 -9.85 -11.11 -5.96
N TRP A 189 -9.25 -12.21 -6.45
CA TRP A 189 -8.07 -12.99 -6.02
C TRP A 189 -6.75 -12.20 -5.80
N PRO A 190 -5.73 -12.67 -5.00
CA PRO A 190 -5.60 -13.96 -4.29
C PRO A 190 -5.63 -13.97 -2.76
N THR A 191 -6.08 -15.13 -2.24
CA THR A 191 -5.61 -15.70 -0.97
C THR A 191 -4.09 -15.82 -0.96
N GLY A 192 -3.45 -15.29 0.09
CA GLY A 192 -1.99 -15.38 0.29
C GLY A 192 -1.27 -14.03 0.23
N ALA A 193 -1.87 -13.02 -0.41
CA ALA A 193 -1.37 -11.66 -0.32
C ALA A 193 -1.47 -11.13 1.12
N GLU A 194 -0.41 -10.49 1.61
CA GLU A 194 -0.42 -9.83 2.93
C GLU A 194 -1.25 -8.55 2.91
N LYS A 195 -1.25 -7.86 1.76
CA LYS A 195 -1.93 -6.60 1.49
C LYS A 195 -2.24 -6.53 0.00
N THR A 196 -3.35 -5.89 -0.35
CA THR A 196 -3.77 -5.67 -1.73
C THR A 196 -4.19 -4.22 -1.94
N GLU A 197 -3.73 -3.66 -3.05
CA GLU A 197 -4.00 -2.27 -3.44
C GLU A 197 -4.30 -2.21 -4.95
N LEU A 198 -4.88 -1.10 -5.38
CA LEU A 198 -5.13 -0.80 -6.79
C LEU A 198 -4.44 0.52 -7.13
N TRP A 199 -3.50 0.50 -8.08
CA TRP A 199 -2.70 1.66 -8.45
C TRP A 199 -2.97 2.05 -9.89
N ASP A 200 -3.70 3.14 -10.10
CA ASP A 200 -4.03 3.66 -11.44
C ASP A 200 -4.59 2.55 -12.38
N GLY A 201 -5.42 1.67 -11.83
CA GLY A 201 -6.05 0.56 -12.55
C GLY A 201 -5.23 -0.72 -12.62
N CYS A 202 -4.08 -0.78 -11.96
CA CYS A 202 -3.21 -1.95 -11.86
C CYS A 202 -3.36 -2.61 -10.48
N PRO A 203 -3.88 -3.85 -10.39
CA PRO A 203 -3.85 -4.63 -9.16
C PRO A 203 -2.41 -4.84 -8.65
N VAL A 204 -2.18 -4.58 -7.36
CA VAL A 204 -0.89 -4.77 -6.68
C VAL A 204 -1.06 -5.68 -5.47
N PHE A 205 -0.25 -6.73 -5.42
CA PHE A 205 -0.27 -7.76 -4.38
C PHE A 205 1.07 -7.79 -3.64
N TYR A 206 1.03 -7.64 -2.32
CA TYR A 206 2.21 -7.67 -1.46
C TYR A 206 2.41 -9.06 -0.88
N GLY A 207 3.65 -9.55 -0.94
CA GLY A 207 3.96 -10.88 -0.42
C GLY A 207 5.31 -11.40 -0.91
N ILE A 208 5.43 -12.71 -0.89
CA ILE A 208 6.56 -13.45 -1.44
C ILE A 208 6.03 -14.24 -2.62
N TRP A 209 6.52 -13.94 -3.82
CA TRP A 209 5.95 -14.44 -5.07
C TRP A 209 6.98 -15.21 -5.88
N ASP A 210 6.64 -16.40 -6.32
CA ASP A 210 7.48 -17.21 -7.20
C ASP A 210 6.93 -17.29 -8.64
N GLU A 211 7.61 -18.03 -9.51
CA GLU A 211 7.16 -18.19 -10.90
C GLU A 211 5.82 -18.92 -11.04
N ARG A 212 5.46 -19.78 -10.08
CA ARG A 212 4.17 -20.47 -10.07
C ARG A 212 3.06 -19.47 -9.79
N ASP A 213 3.27 -18.55 -8.87
CA ASP A 213 2.33 -17.47 -8.58
C ASP A 213 2.13 -16.56 -9.79
N VAL A 214 3.22 -16.22 -10.49
CA VAL A 214 3.14 -15.44 -11.74
C VAL A 214 2.31 -16.16 -12.81
N ARG A 215 2.52 -17.46 -13.02
CA ARG A 215 1.72 -18.24 -13.97
C ARG A 215 0.25 -18.32 -13.57
N ALA A 216 -0.03 -18.48 -12.28
CA ALA A 216 -1.41 -18.46 -11.77
C ALA A 216 -2.06 -17.10 -12.02
N ALA A 217 -1.35 -16.00 -11.73
CA ALA A 217 -1.83 -14.65 -12.01
C ALA A 217 -2.07 -14.42 -13.51
N GLN A 218 -1.18 -14.89 -14.40
CA GLN A 218 -1.39 -14.79 -15.86
C GLN A 218 -2.62 -15.55 -16.34
N SER A 219 -2.90 -16.72 -15.73
CA SER A 219 -4.11 -17.48 -16.03
C SER A 219 -5.38 -16.78 -15.54
N VAL A 220 -5.31 -16.11 -14.38
CA VAL A 220 -6.42 -15.35 -13.83
C VAL A 220 -6.65 -14.07 -14.62
N TYR A 221 -5.58 -13.41 -15.10
CA TYR A 221 -5.61 -12.14 -15.83
C TYR A 221 -5.11 -12.32 -17.28
N PRO A 222 -5.88 -13.01 -18.16
CA PRO A 222 -5.44 -13.30 -19.52
C PRO A 222 -5.17 -12.03 -20.33
N GLY A 223 -4.06 -12.02 -21.07
CA GLY A 223 -3.63 -10.92 -21.92
C GLY A 223 -2.97 -9.73 -21.20
N ARG A 224 -2.96 -9.72 -19.87
CA ARG A 224 -2.27 -8.71 -19.06
C ARG A 224 -0.83 -9.11 -18.77
N VAL A 225 -0.01 -8.11 -18.43
CA VAL A 225 1.40 -8.32 -18.08
C VAL A 225 1.54 -8.41 -16.55
N VAL A 226 1.96 -9.57 -16.06
CA VAL A 226 2.28 -9.77 -14.64
C VAL A 226 3.75 -9.49 -14.40
N ARG A 227 4.06 -8.64 -13.42
CA ARG A 227 5.43 -8.21 -13.10
C ARG A 227 5.72 -8.32 -11.61
N LEU A 228 6.91 -8.81 -11.28
CA LEU A 228 7.50 -8.73 -9.94
C LEU A 228 8.45 -7.52 -9.89
N ASP A 229 8.49 -6.81 -8.77
CA ASP A 229 9.50 -5.77 -8.51
C ASP A 229 10.79 -6.33 -7.91
N GLN A 230 10.78 -7.61 -7.58
CA GLN A 230 11.83 -8.37 -6.94
C GLN A 230 12.14 -9.69 -7.66
N ALA A 231 13.19 -10.39 -7.21
CA ALA A 231 13.49 -11.73 -7.69
C ALA A 231 12.44 -12.75 -7.18
N PRO A 232 12.08 -13.79 -7.96
CA PRO A 232 11.13 -14.80 -7.50
C PRO A 232 11.53 -15.42 -6.16
N GLY A 233 10.59 -15.51 -5.22
CA GLY A 233 10.79 -16.02 -3.87
C GLY A 233 11.28 -14.99 -2.86
N GLU A 234 11.54 -13.74 -3.29
CA GLU A 234 11.87 -12.64 -2.39
C GLU A 234 10.63 -11.80 -2.01
N PRO A 235 10.64 -11.13 -0.84
CA PRO A 235 9.61 -10.18 -0.44
C PRO A 235 9.50 -9.00 -1.43
N GLY A 236 8.27 -8.67 -1.83
CA GLY A 236 8.01 -7.51 -2.69
C GLY A 236 6.59 -7.49 -3.24
N THR A 237 6.42 -6.92 -4.43
CA THR A 237 5.11 -6.74 -5.06
C THR A 237 4.97 -7.49 -6.38
N MET A 238 3.81 -8.12 -6.57
CA MET A 238 3.34 -8.58 -7.86
C MET A 238 2.30 -7.59 -8.40
N THR A 239 2.56 -7.01 -9.56
CA THR A 239 1.68 -6.04 -10.22
C THR A 239 1.10 -6.63 -11.50
N VAL A 240 -0.21 -6.44 -11.71
CA VAL A 240 -0.91 -6.82 -12.94
C VAL A 240 -1.14 -5.57 -13.78
N LEU A 241 -0.36 -5.42 -14.84
CA LEU A 241 -0.39 -4.29 -15.76
C LEU A 241 -1.32 -4.55 -16.95
N PRO A 242 -1.86 -3.50 -17.59
CA PRO A 242 -2.56 -3.64 -18.88
C PRO A 242 -1.70 -4.35 -19.93
N ALA A 243 -2.36 -4.86 -20.97
CA ALA A 243 -1.67 -5.36 -22.15
C ALA A 243 -0.77 -4.25 -22.75
N PRO A 244 0.38 -4.61 -23.34
CA PRO A 244 1.18 -3.64 -24.08
C PRO A 244 0.33 -3.07 -25.24
N GLU A 245 0.47 -1.79 -25.53
CA GLU A 245 -0.16 -1.21 -26.73
C GLU A 245 0.28 -1.99 -27.97
N PRO A 246 -0.64 -2.32 -28.90
CA PRO A 246 -0.26 -2.93 -30.15
C PRO A 246 0.69 -2.00 -30.89
N ALA A 247 1.79 -2.55 -31.43
CA ALA A 247 2.74 -1.77 -32.21
C ALA A 247 1.97 -1.01 -33.31
N PRO A 248 2.28 0.29 -33.56
CA PRO A 248 1.63 1.04 -34.62
C PRO A 248 1.81 0.27 -35.92
N GLN A 249 0.69 -0.05 -36.58
CA GLN A 249 0.73 -0.71 -37.88
C GLN A 249 1.58 0.16 -38.80
N ALA A 250 2.70 -0.37 -39.27
CA ALA A 250 3.51 0.31 -40.27
C ALA A 250 2.57 0.64 -41.44
N ALA A 251 2.40 1.94 -41.70
CA ALA A 251 1.59 2.42 -42.80
C ALA A 251 2.08 1.69 -44.07
N GLY A 252 1.24 0.78 -44.57
CA GLY A 252 1.53 0.03 -45.78
C GLY A 252 1.78 1.04 -46.89
N GLY A 253 3.03 1.13 -47.32
CA GLY A 253 3.40 1.88 -48.51
C GLY A 253 2.59 1.32 -49.67
N THR A 254 1.63 2.12 -50.15
CA THR A 254 1.01 1.92 -51.45
C THR A 254 2.11 1.96 -52.50
N ASP A 255 2.48 0.79 -53.01
CA ASP A 255 3.15 0.65 -54.31
C ASP A 255 2.21 1.24 -55.37
N ALA A 256 2.51 2.46 -55.80
CA ALA A 256 1.99 3.02 -57.03
C ALA A 256 2.99 2.68 -58.14
N ALA A 257 2.73 1.57 -58.84
CA ALA A 257 3.32 1.31 -60.14
C ALA A 257 2.82 2.36 -61.14
N THR A 258 3.75 3.05 -61.81
CA THR A 258 3.58 3.57 -63.18
C THR A 258 4.95 3.67 -63.81
#